data_AF-A0A077PEF0-F1
#
_entry.id   AF-A0A077PEF0-F1
#
_cell.length_a   1.000
_cell.length_b   1.000
_cell.length_c   1.000
_cell.angle_alpha   90.00
_cell.angle_beta   90.00
_cell.angle_gamma   90.00
#
_symmetry.space_group_name_H-M   'P 1'
#
loop_
_entity.id
_entity.type
_entity.pdbx_description
1 polymer ?
#
loop_
_entity_poly.entity_id
_entity_poly.type
_entity_poly.pdbx_seq_one_letter_code
_entity_poly.pdbx_strand_id
1 'polypeptide(L)'
;MMTLALRLGKTLYELQRDLSASELLCWMAYDRRSPLSDRRGDIQAAQIASAVYQSQGGKVKLEDTLLQWGNEPPQDDQAFSDLEGFLSNLS
;
A
#
# COMPACT_ATOMS: atom_id res chain seq x y z
N MET A 1 6.90 5.69 12.24
CA MET A 1 6.87 6.28 13.60
C MET A 1 5.55 5.99 14.32
N MET A 2 4.39 6.41 13.79
CA MET A 2 3.09 6.07 14.41
C MET A 2 2.84 4.57 14.52
N THR A 3 3.19 3.78 13.50
CA THR A 3 3.00 2.32 13.50
C THR A 3 3.69 1.61 14.65
N LEU A 4 4.91 2.04 15.00
CA LEU A 4 5.68 1.45 16.08
C LEU A 4 5.07 1.80 17.45
N ALA A 5 4.64 3.04 17.63
CA ALA A 5 3.91 3.46 18.83
C ALA A 5 2.63 2.64 19.02
N LEU A 6 1.83 2.49 17.94
CA LEU A 6 0.61 1.68 17.94
C LEU A 6 0.86 0.20 18.29
N ARG A 7 1.93 -0.41 17.76
CA ARG A 7 2.27 -1.81 18.07
C ARG A 7 2.78 -2.02 19.49
N LEU A 8 3.45 -1.02 20.07
CA LEU A 8 3.86 -1.04 21.47
C LEU A 8 2.74 -0.65 22.44
N GLY A 9 1.55 -0.28 21.92
CA GLY A 9 0.43 0.21 22.74
C GLY A 9 0.75 1.53 23.44
N LYS A 10 1.73 2.29 22.93
CA LYS A 10 2.17 3.56 23.50
C LYS A 10 1.71 4.71 22.62
N THR A 11 1.52 5.87 23.23
CA THR A 11 1.36 7.12 22.49
C THR A 11 2.70 7.54 21.87
N LEU A 12 2.68 8.38 20.84
CA LEU A 12 3.90 8.97 20.26
C LEU A 12 4.73 9.72 21.32
N TYR A 13 4.05 10.39 22.25
CA TYR A 13 4.68 11.14 23.32
C TYR A 13 5.42 10.23 24.30
N GLU A 14 4.79 9.15 24.76
CA GLU A 14 5.43 8.16 25.63
C GLU A 14 6.59 7.46 24.93
N LEU A 15 6.44 7.20 23.62
CA LEU A 15 7.51 6.60 22.83
C LEU A 15 8.74 7.52 22.73
N GLN A 16 8.53 8.82 22.50
CA GLN A 16 9.63 9.79 22.43
C GLN A 16 10.30 10.03 23.77
N ARG A 17 9.54 9.93 24.88
CA ARG A 17 10.06 10.14 26.23
C ARG A 17 10.83 8.94 26.76
N ASP A 18 10.31 7.73 26.53
CA ASP A 18 10.84 6.52 27.17
C ASP A 18 11.93 5.82 26.33
N LEU A 19 11.99 6.07 25.02
CA LEU A 19 12.82 5.31 24.09
C LEU A 19 14.06 6.12 23.67
N SER A 20 15.24 5.52 23.81
CA SER A 20 16.50 6.20 23.49
C SER A 20 16.67 6.41 21.98
N ALA A 21 17.41 7.44 21.58
CA ALA A 21 17.63 7.74 20.16
C ALA A 21 18.31 6.59 19.39
N SER A 22 19.20 5.83 20.06
CA SER A 22 19.89 4.67 19.49
C SER A 22 18.94 3.50 19.24
N GLU A 23 18.07 3.17 20.19
CA GLU A 23 17.06 2.14 20.01
C GLU A 23 16.06 2.52 18.93
N LEU A 24 15.65 3.79 18.87
CA LEU A 24 14.77 4.30 17.82
C LEU A 24 15.39 4.15 16.43
N LEU A 25 16.69 4.41 16.28
CA LEU A 25 17.43 4.14 15.04
C LEU A 25 17.46 2.66 14.68
N CYS A 26 17.66 1.79 15.67
CA CYS A 26 17.62 0.33 15.48
C CYS A 26 16.26 -0.13 14.97
N TRP A 27 15.17 0.38 15.56
CA TRP A 27 13.81 0.11 15.12
C TRP A 27 13.52 0.61 13.71
N MET A 28 14.02 1.79 13.33
CA MET A 28 13.91 2.27 11.95
C MET A 28 14.69 1.40 10.96
N ALA A 29 15.87 0.91 11.34
CA ALA A 29 16.64 -0.03 10.53
C ALA A 29 15.92 -1.38 10.39
N TYR A 30 15.29 -1.85 11.46
CA TYR A 30 14.49 -3.07 11.45
C TYR A 30 13.25 -2.94 10.57
N ASP A 31 12.50 -1.83 10.67
CA ASP A 31 11.29 -1.57 9.87
C ASP A 31 11.58 -1.51 8.36
N ARG A 32 12.76 -1.03 7.96
CA ARG A 32 13.21 -1.09 6.55
C ARG A 32 13.41 -2.52 6.04
N ARG A 33 13.83 -3.45 6.91
CA ARG A 33 14.09 -4.84 6.52
C ARG A 33 12.85 -5.72 6.63
N SER A 34 12.04 -5.48 7.65
CA SER A 34 10.80 -6.20 7.90
C SER A 34 9.74 -5.17 8.27
N PRO A 35 8.96 -4.68 7.30
CA PRO A 35 7.95 -3.66 7.58
C PRO A 35 7.00 -4.16 8.66
N LEU A 36 6.93 -3.44 9.78
CA LEU A 36 6.15 -3.84 10.95
C LEU A 36 4.66 -3.49 10.81
N SER A 37 4.29 -2.81 9.74
CA SER A 37 2.96 -2.25 9.48
C SER A 37 2.03 -3.20 8.72
N ASP A 38 0.79 -2.74 8.54
CA ASP A 38 -0.27 -3.32 7.70
C ASP A 38 0.17 -3.71 6.28
N ARG A 39 1.28 -3.16 5.78
CA ARG A 39 1.92 -3.61 4.55
C ARG A 39 2.19 -5.12 4.51
N ARG A 40 2.49 -5.78 5.64
CA ARG A 40 2.63 -7.26 5.65
C ARG A 40 1.30 -7.96 5.39
N GLY A 41 0.21 -7.41 5.94
CA GLY A 41 -1.15 -7.88 5.67
C GLY A 41 -1.51 -7.69 4.20
N ASP A 42 -1.19 -6.53 3.63
CA ASP A 42 -1.44 -6.23 2.22
C ASP A 42 -0.66 -7.17 1.29
N ILE A 43 0.62 -7.46 1.59
CA ILE A 43 1.42 -8.42 0.82
C ILE A 43 0.83 -9.83 0.92
N GLN A 44 0.41 -10.25 2.11
CA GLN A 44 -0.20 -11.57 2.29
C GLN A 44 -1.54 -11.66 1.54
N ALA A 45 -2.36 -10.62 1.58
CA ALA A 45 -3.61 -10.55 0.83
C ALA A 45 -3.36 -10.60 -0.68
N ALA A 46 -2.37 -9.86 -1.17
CA ALA A 46 -1.94 -9.92 -2.57
C ALA A 46 -1.44 -11.31 -2.98
N GLN A 47 -0.68 -11.99 -2.11
CA GLN A 47 -0.24 -13.37 -2.35
C GLN A 47 -1.44 -14.31 -2.50
N ILE A 48 -2.42 -14.24 -1.61
CA ILE A 48 -3.63 -15.06 -1.69
C ILE A 48 -4.43 -14.72 -2.96
N ALA A 49 -4.63 -13.43 -3.25
CA ALA A 49 -5.36 -13.00 -4.43
C ALA A 49 -4.69 -13.46 -5.74
N SER A 50 -3.37 -13.29 -5.85
CA SER A 50 -2.59 -13.76 -7.01
C SER A 50 -2.65 -15.28 -7.17
N ALA A 51 -2.55 -16.04 -6.07
CA ALA A 51 -2.67 -17.50 -6.10
C ALA A 51 -4.07 -17.95 -6.54
N VAL A 52 -5.13 -17.30 -6.06
CA VAL A 52 -6.51 -17.57 -6.48
C VAL A 52 -6.70 -17.26 -7.96
N TYR A 53 -6.17 -16.14 -8.45
CA TYR A 53 -6.29 -15.75 -9.85
C TYR A 53 -5.48 -16.68 -10.78
N GLN A 54 -4.28 -17.08 -10.35
CA GLN A 54 -3.44 -18.05 -11.06
C GLN A 54 -4.08 -19.43 -11.10
N SER A 55 -4.77 -19.85 -10.03
CA SER A 55 -5.49 -21.13 -10.01
C SER A 55 -6.64 -21.19 -11.03
N GLN A 56 -7.18 -20.04 -11.44
CA GLN A 56 -8.21 -19.91 -12.46
C GLN A 56 -7.62 -19.75 -13.89
N GLY A 57 -6.31 -19.88 -14.05
CA GLY A 57 -5.61 -19.75 -15.33
C GLY A 57 -5.24 -18.32 -15.72
N GLY A 58 -5.48 -17.34 -14.85
CA GLY A 58 -5.09 -15.95 -15.08
C GLY A 58 -3.62 -15.69 -14.74
N LYS A 59 -2.86 -15.12 -15.68
CA LYS A 59 -1.44 -14.75 -15.47
C LYS A 59 -1.34 -13.40 -14.77
N VAL A 60 -1.55 -13.37 -13.47
CA VAL A 60 -1.46 -12.16 -12.65
C VAL A 60 -0.19 -12.19 -11.82
N LYS A 61 0.60 -11.11 -11.89
CA LYS A 61 1.79 -10.97 -11.04
C LYS A 61 1.36 -10.50 -9.65
N LEU A 62 2.16 -10.83 -8.65
CA LEU A 62 1.92 -10.37 -7.27
C LEU A 62 1.80 -8.84 -7.18
N GLU A 63 2.60 -8.15 -7.99
CA GLU A 63 2.67 -6.70 -8.13
C GLU A 63 1.32 -6.08 -8.52
N ASP A 64 0.57 -6.75 -9.40
CA ASP A 64 -0.72 -6.29 -9.90
C ASP A 64 -1.82 -6.44 -8.84
N THR A 65 -1.63 -7.35 -7.88
CA THR A 65 -2.58 -7.62 -6.78
C THR A 65 -2.26 -6.86 -5.50
N LEU A 66 -1.13 -6.17 -5.44
CA LEU A 66 -0.78 -5.33 -4.29
C LEU A 66 -1.67 -4.10 -4.27
N LEU A 67 -2.35 -3.88 -3.15
CA LEU A 67 -3.18 -2.69 -2.98
C LEU A 67 -2.31 -1.44 -2.99
N GLN A 68 -2.62 -0.51 -3.88
CA GLN A 68 -1.98 0.80 -3.96
C GLN A 68 -2.89 1.85 -3.31
N TRP A 69 -2.73 2.02 -2.00
CA TRP A 69 -3.49 3.04 -1.26
C TRP A 69 -3.05 4.45 -1.67
N GLY A 70 -3.99 5.28 -2.15
CA GLY A 70 -3.75 6.69 -2.45
C GLY A 70 -3.13 6.98 -3.82
N ASN A 71 -2.86 5.95 -4.64
CA ASN A 71 -2.72 6.14 -6.07
C ASN A 71 -4.13 6.13 -6.65
N GLU A 72 -4.66 7.30 -7.02
CA GLU A 72 -5.72 7.31 -8.02
C GLU A 72 -5.20 6.52 -9.23
N PRO A 73 -6.00 5.60 -9.80
CA PRO A 73 -5.61 5.01 -11.06
C PRO A 73 -5.28 6.17 -12.01
N PRO A 74 -4.20 6.09 -12.81
CA PRO A 74 -3.98 7.10 -13.84
C PRO A 74 -5.30 7.22 -14.59
N GLN A 75 -5.95 8.38 -14.52
CA GLN A 75 -7.14 8.63 -15.30
C GLN A 75 -6.73 8.33 -16.73
N ASP A 76 -7.41 7.37 -17.36
CA ASP A 76 -7.31 7.17 -18.80
C ASP A 76 -7.97 8.41 -19.44
N ASP A 77 -7.22 9.52 -19.46
CA ASP A 77 -7.64 10.81 -20.00
C ASP A 77 -8.07 10.67 -21.47
N GLN A 78 -7.50 9.68 -22.16
CA GLN A 78 -7.92 9.24 -23.50
C GLN A 78 -9.40 8.83 -23.56
N ALA A 79 -9.87 8.01 -22.63
CA ALA A 79 -11.24 7.50 -22.64
C ALA A 79 -12.27 8.60 -22.36
N PHE A 80 -11.90 9.60 -21.56
CA PHE A 80 -12.75 10.75 -21.29
C PHE A 80 -12.79 11.73 -22.48
N SER A 81 -11.64 11.97 -23.12
CA SER A 81 -11.53 12.80 -24.32
C SER A 81 -12.30 12.22 -25.52
N ASP A 82 -12.28 10.90 -25.72
CA ASP A 82 -13.00 10.25 -26.82
C ASP A 82 -14.52 10.37 -26.65
N LEU A 83 -15.01 10.30 -25.41
CA LEU A 83 -16.43 10.45 -25.09
C LEU A 83 -16.90 11.90 -25.31
N GLU A 84 -16.09 12.89 -24.93
CA GLU A 84 -16.41 14.31 -25.13
C GLU A 84 -16.45 14.68 -26.63
N GLY A 85 -15.50 14.16 -27.42
CA GLY A 85 -15.51 14.30 -28.87
C GLY A 85 -16.77 13.70 -29.53
N PHE A 86 -17.22 12.54 -29.07
CA PHE A 86 -18.47 11.94 -29.55
C PHE A 86 -19.70 12.80 -29.24
N LEU A 87 -19.80 13.34 -28.02
CA LEU A 87 -20.92 14.20 -27.62
C LEU A 87 -20.94 15.53 -28.40
N SER A 88 -19.77 16.11 -28.69
CA SER A 88 -19.67 17.33 -29.50
C SER A 88 -20.12 17.14 -30.95
N ASN A 89 -20.01 15.92 -31.50
CA ASN A 89 -20.49 15.60 -32.85
C ASN A 89 -22.01 15.35 -32.92
N LEU A 90 -22.68 15.28 -31.77
CA LEU A 90 -24.11 15.02 -31.65
C LEU A 90 -24.96 16.30 -31.49
N SER A 91 -24.33 17.46 -31.25
CA SER A 91 -25.00 18.77 -31.20
C SER A 91 -24.89 19.51 -32.53
#